data_AF-W7ERL1-F1
#
_entry.id   AF-W7ERL1-F1
#
_cell.length_a   1.000
_cell.length_b   1.000
_cell.length_c   1.000
_cell.angle_alpha   90.00
_cell.angle_beta   90.00
_cell.angle_gamma   90.00
#
_symmetry.space_group_name_H-M   'P 1'
#
loop_
_entity.id
_entity.type
_entity.pdbx_description
1 polymer ?
#
loop_
_entity_poly.entity_id
_entity_poly.type
_entity_poly.pdbx_seq_one_letter_code
_entity_poly.pdbx_strand_id
1 'polypeptide(L)'
;MTTKSLPEPPESAPKPPVLRLRSTTENEEIEEEQLDVLRFSDGPWRRHPDEIDDTICALSNAQFPLDITVENYRIDYQERMAALMKVVRQWPKSERMEHVKIKHVSVITQLVDMEHILERSKDDIEDAIERSFVHCDTYLQPGLAWPPLSFERFGREWGWNARGVYYRHYYSPHWSTVDHDLWIPTIEDALFDSPTEQNRRERAKQLLRHTLDNERWNKSEYAWEADVWADVFGHMRNDPALAADKREYYASIPEVHPVSCTLTGKAGFAKRIPDASFGLATFRPKHYQNAVASYELDAERLQALALHRHCGLISDPRCGEADLVFPFAVYEAKGWSGDPREARHQACVAGAAYLDMLDALARIPGPPCVKNRDYQFQGSQNTQTFALTSFGAHWHVMVGYRRPRLKREHAGHPGMSDTVYLYQRIWSGRIADEQSAWKLLHLVDQIHEWGVTTFRRNVIRHLHAWHKFGREVWADDASVLRFTLGKGFATCGMTVAFAAPDWAESFGADFKATLREKSTGLLTKICLEEQPGEPFFRCLVGRCGTENYPGYALFSPEEAIRHHAKVHHEVINENFISTVHKFYRMIAMEVEKDFRASHSEARRKRLLEEYENTKTSKRARRSMKESKDS
;
A
#
# COMPACT_ATOMS: atom_id res chain seq x y z
N MET A 1 -26.02 71.81 9.73
CA MET A 1 -26.51 70.49 10.17
C MET A 1 -25.79 69.44 9.34
N THR A 2 -24.76 68.86 9.93
CA THR A 2 -23.81 67.91 9.31
C THR A 2 -24.27 66.48 9.61
N THR A 3 -24.67 65.75 8.57
CA THR A 3 -25.08 64.34 8.62
C THR A 3 -23.84 63.45 8.69
N LYS A 4 -23.70 62.72 9.80
CA LYS A 4 -22.64 61.73 10.03
C LYS A 4 -22.84 60.50 9.13
N SER A 5 -21.78 60.11 8.44
CA SER A 5 -21.64 58.87 7.70
C SER A 5 -21.57 57.65 8.64
N LEU A 6 -22.19 56.55 8.20
CA LEU A 6 -22.15 55.24 8.84
C LEU A 6 -20.75 54.60 8.73
N PRO A 7 -20.35 53.72 9.67
CA PRO A 7 -19.05 53.06 9.64
C PRO A 7 -19.00 51.95 8.59
N GLU A 8 -17.84 51.80 7.94
CA GLU A 8 -17.52 50.74 7.00
C GLU A 8 -17.54 49.35 7.66
N PRO A 9 -17.94 48.29 6.93
CA PRO A 9 -17.91 46.92 7.44
C PRO A 9 -16.45 46.41 7.59
N PRO A 10 -16.19 45.50 8.55
CA PRO A 10 -14.86 44.98 8.79
C PRO A 10 -14.35 44.18 7.58
N GLU A 11 -13.05 44.37 7.27
CA GLU A 11 -12.30 43.62 6.26
C GLU A 11 -12.56 42.12 6.37
N SER A 12 -13.02 41.54 5.27
CA SER A 12 -13.23 40.10 5.14
C SER A 12 -11.93 39.34 5.44
N ALA A 13 -12.01 38.33 6.30
CA ALA A 13 -10.94 37.38 6.57
C ALA A 13 -10.30 36.86 5.26
N PRO A 14 -8.98 36.60 5.23
CA PRO A 14 -8.32 36.06 4.05
C PRO A 14 -8.97 34.74 3.65
N LYS A 15 -9.51 34.70 2.43
CA LYS A 15 -10.08 33.47 1.87
C LYS A 15 -9.00 32.39 1.83
N PRO A 16 -9.30 31.14 2.21
CA PRO A 16 -8.36 30.03 2.06
C PRO A 16 -7.95 29.91 0.59
N PRO A 17 -6.70 29.50 0.30
CA PRO A 17 -6.24 29.32 -1.07
C PRO A 17 -7.16 28.31 -1.76
N VAL A 18 -7.89 28.80 -2.76
CA VAL A 18 -8.68 27.94 -3.65
C VAL A 18 -7.67 27.27 -4.57
N LEU A 19 -7.47 25.97 -4.39
CA LEU A 19 -6.86 25.08 -5.37
C LEU A 19 -7.57 25.31 -6.71
N ARG A 20 -6.91 26.01 -7.63
CA ARG A 20 -7.35 26.08 -9.02
C ARG A 20 -7.03 24.72 -9.64
N LEU A 21 -7.99 23.80 -9.60
CA LEU A 21 -8.06 22.71 -10.55
C LEU A 21 -7.94 23.34 -11.95
N ARG A 22 -6.99 22.89 -12.76
CA ARG A 22 -7.00 23.25 -14.18
C ARG A 22 -8.37 22.89 -14.74
N SER A 23 -8.97 23.81 -15.48
CA SER A 23 -10.13 23.48 -16.30
C SER A 23 -9.74 22.34 -17.24
N THR A 24 -10.58 21.31 -17.31
CA THR A 24 -10.60 20.36 -18.43
C THR A 24 -10.97 21.14 -19.69
N THR A 25 -10.00 21.79 -20.31
CA THR A 25 -10.17 22.31 -21.67
C THR A 25 -9.94 21.15 -22.63
N GLU A 26 -11.06 20.76 -23.25
CA GLU A 26 -11.25 20.48 -24.67
C GLU A 26 -10.14 19.75 -25.42
N ASN A 27 -10.57 18.74 -26.18
CA ASN A 27 -9.80 17.97 -27.16
C ASN A 27 -8.88 18.87 -28.02
N GLU A 28 -7.69 19.19 -27.52
CA GLU A 28 -6.57 19.52 -28.39
C GLU A 28 -6.07 18.17 -28.90
N GLU A 29 -6.42 17.86 -30.15
CA GLU A 29 -5.66 16.92 -30.95
C GLU A 29 -4.22 17.39 -30.92
N ILE A 30 -3.41 16.73 -30.09
CA ILE A 30 -1.98 17.03 -29.96
C ILE A 30 -1.35 16.71 -31.31
N GLU A 31 -1.03 17.75 -32.08
CA GLU A 31 -0.29 17.63 -33.34
C GLU A 31 1.03 16.86 -33.08
N GLU A 32 1.30 15.86 -33.92
CA GLU A 32 2.49 14.99 -33.88
C GLU A 32 3.83 15.75 -33.81
N GLU A 33 3.85 17.05 -34.13
CA GLU A 33 5.08 17.87 -34.18
C GLU A 33 5.63 18.29 -32.81
N GLN A 34 4.93 18.06 -31.68
CA GLN A 34 5.50 18.27 -30.33
C GLN A 34 6.33 17.08 -29.80
N LEU A 35 6.54 16.03 -30.62
CA LEU A 35 7.34 14.83 -30.27
C LEU A 35 8.86 15.05 -30.21
N ASP A 36 9.35 16.26 -30.49
CA ASP A 36 10.78 16.61 -30.46
C ASP A 36 11.28 17.10 -29.09
N VAL A 37 10.70 16.57 -28.00
CA VAL A 37 11.33 16.67 -26.68
C VAL A 37 12.54 15.76 -26.68
N LEU A 38 13.73 16.37 -26.60
CA LEU A 38 15.03 15.73 -26.44
C LEU A 38 14.93 14.37 -25.73
N ARG A 39 15.23 13.31 -26.50
CA ARG A 39 15.37 11.91 -26.08
C ARG A 39 16.47 11.76 -25.03
N PHE A 40 16.23 12.20 -23.80
CA PHE A 40 17.08 11.88 -22.66
C PHE A 40 16.65 10.53 -22.06
N SER A 41 17.63 9.84 -21.50
CA SER A 41 17.64 8.41 -21.17
C SER A 41 16.73 8.03 -19.99
N ASP A 42 15.45 7.87 -20.25
CA ASP A 42 14.40 7.51 -19.27
C ASP A 42 14.41 6.03 -18.87
N GLY A 43 15.26 5.64 -17.91
CA GLY A 43 15.29 4.27 -17.38
C GLY A 43 15.53 3.21 -18.47
N PRO A 44 15.24 1.92 -18.23
CA PRO A 44 15.49 0.91 -19.24
C PRO A 44 14.80 1.23 -20.57
N TRP A 45 15.62 1.41 -21.60
CA TRP A 45 15.30 1.73 -22.98
C TRP A 45 14.16 0.84 -23.47
N ARG A 46 12.93 1.29 -23.24
CA ARG A 46 11.81 0.93 -24.09
C ARG A 46 11.42 2.20 -24.80
N ARG A 47 11.49 2.12 -26.12
CA ARG A 47 10.92 3.11 -27.04
C ARG A 47 9.47 3.43 -26.65
N HIS A 48 8.96 4.55 -27.14
CA HIS A 48 7.55 4.92 -26.97
C HIS A 48 6.65 3.67 -27.21
N PRO A 49 5.55 3.49 -26.46
CA PRO A 49 4.68 2.32 -26.60
C PRO A 49 4.30 1.92 -28.03
N ASP A 50 4.27 2.88 -28.96
CA ASP A 50 3.92 2.69 -30.37
C ASP A 50 5.10 2.20 -31.24
N GLU A 51 6.31 2.19 -30.70
CA GLU A 51 7.54 1.77 -31.38
C GLU A 51 7.99 0.35 -30.97
N ILE A 52 7.18 -0.37 -30.18
CA ILE A 52 7.46 -1.74 -29.76
C ILE A 52 7.03 -2.69 -30.88
N ASP A 53 8.03 -3.21 -31.59
CA ASP A 53 7.87 -4.16 -32.69
C ASP A 53 7.22 -5.48 -32.21
N ASP A 54 6.02 -5.79 -32.71
CA ASP A 54 5.26 -7.02 -32.45
C ASP A 54 6.10 -8.29 -32.74
N THR A 55 7.10 -8.18 -33.62
CA THR A 55 8.02 -9.26 -33.96
C THR A 55 8.90 -9.69 -32.77
N ILE A 56 9.17 -8.80 -31.80
CA ILE A 56 9.91 -9.13 -30.57
C ILE A 56 9.02 -9.93 -29.60
N CYS A 57 7.73 -9.63 -29.55
CA CYS A 57 6.77 -10.43 -28.78
C CYS A 57 6.58 -11.84 -29.39
N ALA A 58 6.73 -11.99 -30.70
CA ALA A 58 6.64 -13.27 -31.41
C ALA A 58 7.89 -14.18 -31.27
N LEU A 59 9.03 -13.65 -30.80
CA LEU A 59 10.26 -14.44 -30.58
C LEU A 59 10.22 -15.33 -29.32
N SER A 60 9.12 -15.34 -28.56
CA SER A 60 8.97 -15.99 -27.25
C SER A 60 8.96 -17.52 -27.25
N ASN A 61 9.34 -18.18 -28.34
CA ASN A 61 9.47 -19.64 -28.43
C ASN A 61 10.85 -20.14 -27.95
N ALA A 62 11.46 -19.52 -26.93
CA ALA A 62 12.68 -20.09 -26.38
C ALA A 62 12.37 -21.37 -25.61
N GLN A 63 12.84 -22.47 -26.21
CA GLN A 63 12.98 -23.80 -25.64
C GLN A 63 14.01 -23.78 -24.51
N PHE A 64 13.61 -23.38 -23.31
CA PHE A 64 14.36 -23.71 -22.12
C PHE A 64 13.67 -24.83 -21.37
N PRO A 65 14.38 -25.91 -21.03
CA PRO A 65 13.87 -26.87 -20.05
C PRO A 65 13.53 -26.09 -18.77
N LEU A 66 12.33 -26.31 -18.23
CA LEU A 66 11.85 -25.65 -16.99
C LEU A 66 12.74 -25.95 -15.76
N ASP A 67 13.65 -26.91 -15.90
CA ASP A 67 14.46 -27.48 -14.82
C ASP A 67 15.96 -27.16 -14.97
N ILE A 68 16.33 -26.28 -15.91
CA ILE A 68 17.74 -25.98 -16.16
C ILE A 68 18.36 -25.18 -15.02
N THR A 69 19.49 -25.67 -14.49
CA THR A 69 20.26 -24.96 -13.47
C THR A 69 21.09 -23.84 -14.10
N VAL A 70 21.47 -22.85 -13.29
CA VAL A 70 22.37 -21.76 -13.72
C VAL A 70 23.67 -22.31 -14.29
N GLU A 71 24.22 -23.36 -13.67
CA GLU A 71 25.48 -23.96 -14.10
C GLU A 71 25.36 -24.70 -15.43
N ASN A 72 24.31 -25.51 -15.59
CA ASN A 72 24.05 -26.18 -16.87
C ASN A 72 23.82 -25.16 -17.99
N TYR A 73 23.13 -24.06 -17.68
CA TYR A 73 22.94 -22.98 -18.64
C TYR A 73 24.27 -22.30 -19.04
N ARG A 74 25.18 -22.09 -18.08
CA ARG A 74 26.53 -21.56 -18.37
C ARG A 74 27.29 -22.48 -19.34
N ILE A 75 27.27 -23.78 -19.09
CA ILE A 75 27.92 -24.79 -19.94
C ILE A 75 27.32 -24.74 -21.36
N ASP A 76 26.00 -24.87 -21.47
CA ASP A 76 25.30 -24.83 -22.76
C ASP A 76 25.55 -23.54 -23.54
N TYR A 77 25.63 -22.40 -22.83
CA TYR A 77 25.91 -21.11 -23.44
C TYR A 77 27.34 -21.03 -23.96
N GLN A 78 28.32 -21.52 -23.20
CA GLN A 78 29.73 -21.58 -23.62
C GLN A 78 29.90 -22.45 -24.87
N GLU A 79 29.26 -23.63 -24.91
CA GLU A 79 29.30 -24.52 -26.08
C GLU A 79 28.68 -23.85 -27.32
N ARG A 80 27.51 -23.22 -27.17
CA ARG A 80 26.84 -22.47 -28.24
C ARG A 80 27.70 -21.31 -28.76
N MET A 81 28.32 -20.55 -27.85
CA MET A 81 29.20 -19.45 -28.23
C MET A 81 30.49 -19.95 -28.90
N ALA A 82 31.06 -21.07 -28.45
CA ALA A 82 32.22 -21.68 -29.09
C ALA A 82 31.89 -22.14 -30.52
N ALA A 83 30.74 -22.76 -30.73
CA ALA A 83 30.24 -23.15 -32.05
C ALA A 83 30.02 -21.94 -32.96
N LEU A 84 29.37 -20.88 -32.46
CA LEU A 84 29.17 -19.63 -33.19
C LEU A 84 30.52 -18.98 -33.58
N MET A 85 31.44 -18.88 -32.64
CA MET A 85 32.77 -18.29 -32.89
C MET A 85 33.59 -19.10 -33.88
N LYS A 86 33.39 -20.42 -33.97
CA LYS A 86 34.02 -21.26 -35.00
C LYS A 86 33.54 -20.86 -36.40
N VAL A 87 32.24 -20.57 -36.57
CA VAL A 87 31.68 -20.09 -37.84
C VAL A 87 32.18 -18.68 -38.16
N VAL A 88 32.09 -17.75 -37.22
CA VAL A 88 32.53 -16.35 -37.41
C VAL A 88 34.02 -16.27 -37.78
N ARG A 89 34.86 -17.16 -37.24
CA ARG A 89 36.29 -17.22 -37.56
C ARG A 89 36.58 -17.65 -39.00
N GLN A 90 35.65 -18.34 -39.67
CA GLN A 90 35.79 -18.74 -41.08
C GLN A 90 35.60 -17.56 -42.03
N TRP A 91 34.98 -16.46 -41.58
CA TRP A 91 34.82 -15.25 -42.39
C TRP A 91 36.10 -14.41 -42.44
N PRO A 92 36.42 -13.79 -43.59
CA PRO A 92 37.48 -12.79 -43.71
C PRO A 92 37.32 -11.68 -42.67
N LYS A 93 38.41 -11.23 -42.04
CA LYS A 93 38.36 -10.20 -40.98
C LYS A 93 37.64 -8.92 -41.43
N SER A 94 37.79 -8.53 -42.69
CA SER A 94 37.16 -7.36 -43.32
C SER A 94 35.64 -7.48 -43.40
N GLU A 95 35.09 -8.69 -43.56
CA GLU A 95 33.67 -8.94 -43.83
C GLU A 95 32.88 -9.32 -42.57
N ARG A 96 33.58 -9.64 -41.47
CA ARG A 96 32.92 -10.07 -40.21
C ARG A 96 31.89 -9.07 -39.70
N MET A 97 32.17 -7.78 -39.80
CA MET A 97 31.25 -6.73 -39.33
C MET A 97 30.06 -6.52 -40.28
N GLU A 98 30.18 -6.91 -41.55
CA GLU A 98 29.10 -6.87 -42.53
C GLU A 98 28.09 -8.00 -42.32
N HIS A 99 28.55 -9.14 -41.79
CA HIS A 99 27.70 -10.29 -41.46
C HIS A 99 27.10 -10.27 -40.05
N VAL A 100 27.55 -9.36 -39.17
CA VAL A 100 27.09 -9.27 -37.79
C VAL A 100 26.16 -8.07 -37.62
N LYS A 101 24.89 -8.35 -37.35
CA LYS A 101 23.93 -7.32 -36.93
C LYS A 101 24.00 -7.12 -35.42
N ILE A 102 24.52 -5.99 -34.97
CA ILE A 102 24.44 -5.57 -33.57
C ILE A 102 22.98 -5.26 -33.26
N LYS A 103 22.35 -6.08 -32.42
CA LYS A 103 20.95 -5.87 -31.98
C LYS A 103 20.84 -4.98 -30.75
N HIS A 104 21.83 -5.03 -29.86
CA HIS A 104 21.79 -4.32 -28.58
C HIS A 104 23.21 -4.07 -28.04
N VAL A 105 23.42 -2.92 -27.41
CA VAL A 105 24.63 -2.55 -26.68
C VAL A 105 24.19 -2.09 -25.30
N SER A 106 24.74 -2.69 -24.25
CA SER A 106 24.48 -2.26 -22.87
C SER A 106 25.75 -1.67 -22.29
N VAL A 107 25.65 -0.46 -21.73
CA VAL A 107 26.75 0.14 -20.97
C VAL A 107 26.63 -0.33 -19.52
N ILE A 108 27.75 -0.73 -18.96
CA ILE A 108 27.79 -1.40 -17.67
C ILE A 108 28.55 -0.51 -16.68
N THR A 109 27.82 0.25 -15.87
CA THR A 109 28.40 1.12 -14.84
C THR A 109 28.87 0.30 -13.63
N GLN A 110 30.05 0.55 -13.10
CA GLN A 110 30.50 -0.09 -11.86
C GLN A 110 29.65 0.38 -10.67
N LEU A 111 29.51 -0.48 -9.65
CA LEU A 111 28.86 -0.11 -8.41
C LEU A 111 29.65 1.00 -7.73
N VAL A 112 28.93 1.94 -7.14
CA VAL A 112 29.49 3.10 -6.46
C VAL A 112 29.99 2.68 -5.09
N ASP A 113 31.30 2.75 -4.91
CA ASP A 113 31.94 2.66 -3.59
C ASP A 113 32.08 4.07 -3.01
N MET A 114 31.18 4.40 -2.08
CA MET A 114 31.10 5.74 -1.50
C MET A 114 32.26 6.07 -0.56
N GLU A 115 33.00 5.08 -0.05
CA GLU A 115 34.15 5.35 0.83
C GLU A 115 35.28 6.06 0.08
N HIS A 116 35.36 5.89 -1.24
CA HIS A 116 36.41 6.48 -2.10
C HIS A 116 35.94 7.73 -2.86
N ILE A 117 34.73 8.20 -2.59
CA ILE A 117 34.04 9.25 -3.36
C ILE A 117 33.99 10.59 -2.60
N LEU A 118 34.43 10.63 -1.35
CA LEU A 118 34.44 11.83 -0.48
C LEU A 118 35.25 13.02 -1.03
N GLU A 119 36.13 12.81 -2.02
CA GLU A 119 36.93 13.88 -2.66
C GLU A 119 36.28 14.43 -3.96
N ARG A 120 35.09 13.97 -4.33
CA ARG A 120 34.41 14.36 -5.58
C ARG A 120 33.38 15.47 -5.36
N SER A 121 33.02 16.15 -6.46
CA SER A 121 31.99 17.20 -6.42
C SER A 121 30.60 16.61 -6.16
N LYS A 122 29.66 17.42 -5.63
CA LYS A 122 28.25 17.00 -5.42
C LYS A 122 27.67 16.32 -6.66
N ASP A 123 27.86 16.95 -7.82
CA ASP A 123 27.31 16.50 -9.09
C ASP A 123 27.87 15.13 -9.49
N ASP A 124 29.17 14.89 -9.30
CA ASP A 124 29.79 13.59 -9.58
C ASP A 124 29.23 12.46 -8.72
N ILE A 125 28.94 12.77 -7.45
CA ILE A 125 28.35 11.81 -6.50
C ILE A 125 26.92 11.48 -6.91
N GLU A 126 26.11 12.51 -7.19
CA GLU A 126 24.73 12.35 -7.66
C GLU A 126 24.70 11.53 -8.95
N ASP A 127 25.50 11.86 -9.95
CA ASP A 127 25.59 11.15 -11.23
C ASP A 127 25.91 9.66 -11.05
N ALA A 128 26.85 9.35 -10.14
CA ALA A 128 27.27 8.00 -9.87
C ALA A 128 26.14 7.19 -9.18
N ILE A 129 25.50 7.77 -8.16
CA ILE A 129 24.38 7.16 -7.45
C ILE A 129 23.21 6.94 -8.40
N GLU A 130 22.84 7.92 -9.22
CA GLU A 130 21.73 7.81 -10.17
C GLU A 130 21.94 6.67 -11.17
N ARG A 131 23.14 6.53 -11.73
CA ARG A 131 23.47 5.42 -12.65
C ARG A 131 23.36 4.06 -11.94
N SER A 132 23.77 3.99 -10.69
CA SER A 132 23.65 2.76 -9.88
C SER A 132 22.21 2.47 -9.48
N PHE A 133 21.42 3.51 -9.18
CA PHE A 133 20.04 3.39 -8.76
C PHE A 133 19.18 2.79 -9.87
N VAL A 134 19.33 3.24 -11.13
CA VAL A 134 18.60 2.67 -12.28
C VAL A 134 19.04 1.23 -12.57
N HIS A 135 20.36 1.03 -12.66
CA HIS A 135 21.12 -0.21 -12.91
C HIS A 135 20.82 -1.01 -14.18
N CYS A 136 19.56 -1.18 -14.54
CA CYS A 136 19.17 -2.01 -15.68
C CYS A 136 18.55 -1.13 -16.75
N ASP A 137 19.21 -1.12 -17.92
CA ASP A 137 18.77 -0.37 -19.09
C ASP A 137 17.80 -1.20 -19.97
N THR A 138 17.41 -2.41 -19.56
CA THR A 138 16.46 -3.22 -20.32
C THR A 138 15.53 -4.04 -19.43
N TYR A 139 14.21 -3.88 -19.58
CA TYR A 139 13.24 -4.74 -18.90
C TYR A 139 13.28 -6.18 -19.42
N LEU A 140 12.84 -7.12 -18.57
CA LEU A 140 12.69 -8.53 -18.96
C LEU A 140 11.93 -8.67 -20.29
N GLN A 141 12.52 -9.42 -21.21
CA GLN A 141 11.90 -9.92 -22.43
C GLN A 141 11.72 -11.44 -22.27
N PRO A 142 10.50 -11.91 -21.96
CA PRO A 142 10.27 -13.33 -21.70
C PRO A 142 10.57 -14.15 -22.95
N GLY A 143 11.25 -15.27 -22.77
CA GLY A 143 11.67 -16.14 -23.87
C GLY A 143 12.90 -15.65 -24.64
N LEU A 144 13.64 -14.63 -24.19
CA LEU A 144 14.94 -14.30 -24.77
C LEU A 144 16.09 -14.98 -24.02
N ALA A 145 17.00 -15.60 -24.77
CA ALA A 145 18.23 -16.22 -24.25
C ALA A 145 19.29 -15.17 -23.91
N TRP A 146 19.38 -14.76 -22.64
CA TRP A 146 20.38 -13.80 -22.22
C TRP A 146 21.72 -14.47 -21.85
N PRO A 147 22.88 -13.84 -22.09
CA PRO A 147 24.16 -14.34 -21.62
C PRO A 147 24.18 -14.58 -20.10
N PRO A 148 24.95 -15.55 -19.57
CA PRO A 148 25.00 -15.81 -18.14
C PRO A 148 25.29 -14.60 -17.25
N LEU A 149 26.25 -13.78 -17.69
CA LEU A 149 26.61 -12.53 -17.03
C LEU A 149 25.41 -11.56 -16.89
N SER A 150 24.46 -11.60 -17.81
CA SER A 150 23.31 -10.70 -17.80
C SER A 150 22.32 -11.04 -16.70
N PHE A 151 21.94 -12.31 -16.49
CA PHE A 151 21.02 -12.64 -15.39
C PHE A 151 21.73 -12.64 -14.03
N GLU A 152 23.03 -12.92 -13.97
CA GLU A 152 23.81 -12.74 -12.73
C GLU A 152 23.76 -11.29 -12.23
N ARG A 153 23.71 -10.35 -13.19
CA ARG A 153 23.71 -8.92 -12.91
C ARG A 153 22.31 -8.31 -12.79
N PHE A 154 21.40 -8.67 -13.68
CA PHE A 154 20.07 -8.06 -13.84
C PHE A 154 18.93 -8.99 -13.46
N GLY A 155 19.18 -10.26 -13.17
CA GLY A 155 18.15 -11.27 -12.94
C GLY A 155 17.22 -10.94 -11.78
N ARG A 156 17.73 -10.23 -10.76
CA ARG A 156 16.90 -9.69 -9.66
C ARG A 156 15.89 -8.66 -10.17
N GLU A 157 16.32 -7.71 -11.00
CA GLU A 157 15.43 -6.69 -11.62
C GLU A 157 14.42 -7.34 -12.57
N TRP A 158 14.87 -8.27 -13.39
CA TRP A 158 14.00 -9.00 -14.31
C TRP A 158 12.96 -9.84 -13.58
N GLY A 159 13.34 -10.50 -12.47
CA GLY A 159 12.41 -11.19 -11.61
C GLY A 159 11.34 -10.27 -11.01
N TRP A 160 11.70 -9.01 -10.69
CA TRP A 160 10.72 -8.00 -10.28
C TRP A 160 9.79 -7.58 -11.43
N ASN A 161 10.31 -7.42 -12.65
CA ASN A 161 9.48 -7.13 -13.81
C ASN A 161 8.48 -8.25 -14.10
N ALA A 162 8.88 -9.52 -13.92
CA ALA A 162 7.98 -10.67 -14.04
C ALA A 162 6.85 -10.61 -13.00
N ARG A 163 7.15 -10.18 -11.77
CA ARG A 163 6.15 -9.90 -10.71
C ARG A 163 5.33 -8.62 -10.95
N GLY A 164 5.70 -7.83 -11.95
CA GLY A 164 5.02 -6.58 -12.30
C GLY A 164 5.49 -5.37 -11.55
N VAL A 165 6.58 -5.43 -10.79
CA VAL A 165 7.16 -4.25 -10.15
C VAL A 165 8.10 -3.56 -11.13
N TYR A 166 7.78 -2.31 -11.46
CA TYR A 166 8.52 -1.48 -12.40
C TYR A 166 8.94 -0.17 -11.73
N TYR A 167 10.16 0.26 -12.03
CA TYR A 167 10.67 1.57 -11.66
C TYR A 167 10.95 2.41 -12.91
N ARG A 168 10.67 3.71 -12.80
CA ARG A 168 10.93 4.73 -13.82
C ARG A 168 11.73 5.88 -13.22
N HIS A 169 12.72 6.30 -13.97
CA HIS A 169 13.68 7.30 -13.53
C HIS A 169 13.08 8.72 -13.45
N TYR A 170 12.02 9.01 -14.19
CA TYR A 170 11.31 10.28 -14.08
C TYR A 170 9.81 10.04 -14.08
N TYR A 171 9.10 10.97 -13.46
CA TYR A 171 7.66 11.06 -13.57
C TYR A 171 7.29 11.64 -14.94
N SER A 172 6.41 10.95 -15.66
CA SER A 172 5.81 11.48 -16.87
C SER A 172 4.32 11.11 -16.94
N PRO A 173 3.43 12.10 -17.10
CA PRO A 173 1.99 11.85 -17.23
C PRO A 173 1.64 10.89 -18.37
N HIS A 174 2.42 10.86 -19.46
CA HIS A 174 2.21 9.97 -20.61
C HIS A 174 2.32 8.48 -20.27
N TRP A 175 3.03 8.15 -19.19
CA TRP A 175 3.15 6.79 -18.70
C TRP A 175 2.07 6.41 -17.69
N SER A 176 1.36 7.39 -17.14
CA SER A 176 0.10 7.14 -16.45
C SER A 176 -0.96 6.79 -17.51
N THR A 177 -1.73 5.74 -17.29
CA THR A 177 -2.83 5.42 -18.22
C THR A 177 -3.88 6.52 -18.12
N VAL A 178 -4.59 6.80 -19.23
CA VAL A 178 -5.58 7.89 -19.32
C VAL A 178 -6.68 7.80 -18.25
N ASP A 179 -6.88 6.61 -17.69
CA ASP A 179 -7.84 6.31 -16.63
C ASP A 179 -7.30 6.49 -15.19
N HIS A 180 -6.04 6.89 -15.02
CA HIS A 180 -5.38 7.10 -13.72
C HIS A 180 -5.04 8.57 -13.48
N ASP A 181 -5.65 9.13 -12.44
CA ASP A 181 -5.40 10.49 -11.96
C ASP A 181 -4.56 10.43 -10.66
N LEU A 182 -3.26 10.69 -10.77
CA LEU A 182 -2.31 10.65 -9.66
C LEU A 182 -2.05 12.05 -9.13
N TRP A 183 -2.10 12.20 -7.81
CA TRP A 183 -1.68 13.44 -7.15
C TRP A 183 -0.16 13.45 -6.95
N ILE A 184 0.50 14.52 -7.38
CA ILE A 184 1.97 14.66 -7.36
C ILE A 184 2.34 15.93 -6.58
N PRO A 185 3.22 15.83 -5.56
CA PRO A 185 3.76 17.02 -4.90
C PRO A 185 4.70 17.79 -5.85
N THR A 186 4.64 19.12 -5.81
CA THR A 186 5.40 19.99 -6.73
C THR A 186 6.29 20.98 -5.98
N ILE A 187 7.37 21.45 -6.61
CA ILE A 187 8.26 22.48 -6.03
C ILE A 187 8.02 23.85 -6.71
N GLU A 188 7.34 23.86 -7.86
CA GLU A 188 7.27 25.01 -8.78
C GLU A 188 6.58 26.25 -8.19
N ASP A 189 5.62 26.06 -7.29
CA ASP A 189 4.83 27.16 -6.71
C ASP A 189 5.45 27.76 -5.44
N ALA A 190 6.57 27.20 -4.95
CA ALA A 190 7.15 27.57 -3.68
C ALA A 190 8.45 28.39 -3.85
N LEU A 191 8.40 29.63 -3.35
CA LEU A 191 9.58 30.50 -3.29
C LEU A 191 10.39 30.17 -2.04
N PHE A 192 11.58 29.59 -2.23
CA PHE A 192 12.52 29.25 -1.14
C PHE A 192 12.74 30.41 -0.17
N ASP A 193 12.82 31.65 -0.67
CA ASP A 193 13.06 32.86 0.13
C ASP A 193 11.80 33.51 0.71
N SER A 194 10.61 32.94 0.49
CA SER A 194 9.35 33.49 1.02
C SER A 194 9.38 33.58 2.55
N PRO A 195 8.88 34.65 3.18
CA PRO A 195 8.75 34.73 4.63
C PRO A 195 7.92 33.59 5.24
N THR A 196 6.94 33.05 4.50
CA THR A 196 6.10 31.92 4.93
C THR A 196 6.87 30.60 5.07
N GLU A 197 8.06 30.52 4.47
CA GLU A 197 8.91 29.32 4.44
C GLU A 197 9.96 29.30 5.56
N GLN A 198 9.99 30.31 6.44
CA GLN A 198 11.02 30.46 7.48
C GLN A 198 11.14 29.23 8.38
N ASN A 199 10.02 28.67 8.86
CA ASN A 199 10.04 27.47 9.70
C ASN A 199 10.64 26.27 8.97
N ARG A 200 10.25 26.07 7.69
CA ARG A 200 10.78 24.98 6.87
C ARG A 200 12.27 25.15 6.59
N ARG A 201 12.75 26.38 6.37
CA ARG A 201 14.19 26.69 6.26
C ARG A 201 14.96 26.38 7.53
N GLU A 202 14.41 26.68 8.71
CA GLU A 202 15.04 26.31 9.99
C GLU A 202 15.15 24.79 10.16
N ARG A 203 14.09 24.05 9.83
CA ARG A 203 14.14 22.58 9.78
C ARG A 203 15.14 22.07 8.74
N ALA A 204 15.24 22.71 7.58
CA ALA A 204 16.18 22.36 6.52
C ALA A 204 17.64 22.53 6.97
N LYS A 205 17.95 23.61 7.71
CA LYS A 205 19.28 23.82 8.32
C LYS A 205 19.62 22.73 9.33
N GLN A 206 18.66 22.30 10.13
CA GLN A 206 18.85 21.20 11.08
C GLN A 206 19.11 19.88 10.36
N LEU A 207 18.27 19.52 9.38
CA LEU A 207 18.45 18.33 8.55
C LEU A 207 19.82 18.31 7.86
N LEU A 208 20.21 19.44 7.26
CA LEU A 208 21.52 19.58 6.61
C LEU A 208 22.65 19.35 7.62
N ARG A 209 22.58 19.96 8.79
CA ARG A 209 23.60 19.79 9.83
C ARG A 209 23.73 18.34 10.26
N HIS A 210 22.64 17.67 10.61
CA HIS A 210 22.67 16.27 11.03
C HIS A 210 23.14 15.35 9.90
N THR A 211 22.72 15.62 8.67
CA THR A 211 23.22 14.91 7.48
C THR A 211 24.73 15.03 7.36
N LEU A 212 25.28 16.25 7.33
CA LEU A 212 26.72 16.50 7.22
C LEU A 212 27.51 15.89 8.39
N ASP A 213 26.98 15.94 9.61
CA ASP A 213 27.60 15.30 10.76
C ASP A 213 27.58 13.77 10.63
N ASN A 214 26.50 13.18 10.13
CA ASN A 214 26.43 11.73 9.89
C ASN A 214 27.45 11.28 8.85
N GLU A 215 27.62 12.05 7.79
CA GLU A 215 28.64 11.82 6.76
C GLU A 215 30.05 11.94 7.36
N ARG A 216 30.34 13.08 8.00
CA ARG A 216 31.67 13.43 8.52
C ARG A 216 32.19 12.43 9.54
N TRP A 217 31.30 11.90 10.38
CA TRP A 217 31.67 10.98 11.46
C TRP A 217 31.38 9.52 11.12
N ASN A 218 30.99 9.22 9.87
CA ASN A 218 30.60 7.89 9.41
C ASN A 218 29.66 7.18 10.41
N LYS A 219 28.59 7.89 10.82
CA LYS A 219 27.67 7.37 11.83
C LYS A 219 26.94 6.14 11.31
N SER A 220 26.48 5.30 12.23
CA SER A 220 25.75 4.08 11.90
C SER A 220 24.42 4.37 11.19
N GLU A 221 23.94 3.41 10.42
CA GLU A 221 22.61 3.43 9.78
C GLU A 221 21.49 3.73 10.80
N TYR A 222 21.60 3.21 12.02
CA TYR A 222 20.67 3.53 13.10
C TYR A 222 20.63 5.03 13.46
N ALA A 223 21.79 5.69 13.55
CA ALA A 223 21.84 7.12 13.85
C ALA A 223 21.24 7.94 12.68
N TRP A 224 21.52 7.52 11.45
CA TRP A 224 20.91 8.09 10.25
C TRP A 224 19.39 8.00 10.29
N GLU A 225 18.85 6.81 10.55
CA GLU A 225 17.40 6.61 10.68
C GLU A 225 16.80 7.47 11.78
N ALA A 226 17.44 7.55 12.95
CA ALA A 226 16.94 8.34 14.08
C ALA A 226 16.81 9.84 13.73
N ASP A 227 17.80 10.40 13.04
CA ASP A 227 17.77 11.78 12.56
C ASP A 227 16.68 11.96 11.51
N VAL A 228 16.53 11.01 10.57
CA VAL A 228 15.45 11.03 9.56
C VAL A 228 14.06 11.00 10.19
N TRP A 229 13.85 10.17 11.20
CA TRP A 229 12.60 10.08 11.95
C TRP A 229 12.22 11.40 12.62
N ALA A 230 13.22 12.19 13.05
CA ALA A 230 13.00 13.47 13.71
C ALA A 230 12.88 14.63 12.70
N ASP A 231 13.81 14.76 11.77
CA ASP A 231 13.98 15.95 10.94
C ASP A 231 13.06 15.92 9.70
N VAL A 232 13.00 14.78 9.02
CA VAL A 232 12.22 14.60 7.77
C VAL A 232 10.78 14.23 8.11
N PHE A 233 10.60 13.18 8.90
CA PHE A 233 9.29 12.59 9.17
C PHE A 233 8.65 13.04 10.48
N GLY A 234 9.28 13.95 11.23
CA GLY A 234 8.80 14.37 12.54
C GLY A 234 7.35 14.88 12.52
N HIS A 235 6.96 15.63 11.49
CA HIS A 235 5.57 16.09 11.34
C HIS A 235 4.58 14.94 11.13
N MET A 236 4.86 14.01 10.21
CA MET A 236 4.00 12.84 10.00
C MET A 236 3.94 11.92 11.21
N ARG A 237 5.07 11.70 11.89
CA ARG A 237 5.15 10.84 13.07
C ARG A 237 4.34 11.38 14.24
N ASN A 238 4.33 12.71 14.41
CA ASN A 238 3.68 13.36 15.53
C ASN A 238 2.23 13.77 15.24
N ASP A 239 1.74 13.57 14.00
CA ASP A 239 0.37 13.89 13.62
C ASP A 239 -0.62 12.86 14.20
N PRO A 240 -1.63 13.26 14.98
CA PRO A 240 -2.56 12.32 15.61
C PRO A 240 -3.49 11.59 14.62
N ALA A 241 -3.60 12.06 13.37
CA ALA A 241 -4.37 11.38 12.32
C ALA A 241 -3.59 10.26 11.64
N LEU A 242 -2.26 10.21 11.83
CA LEU A 242 -1.36 9.25 11.20
C LEU A 242 -0.73 8.32 12.22
N ALA A 243 -0.36 7.14 11.75
CA ALA A 243 0.51 6.22 12.45
C ALA A 243 1.77 6.02 11.61
N ALA A 244 2.92 6.07 12.27
CA ALA A 244 4.22 5.83 11.67
C ALA A 244 5.00 4.84 12.52
N ASP A 245 5.42 3.72 11.93
CA ASP A 245 6.09 2.63 12.64
C ASP A 245 7.01 1.82 11.71
N LYS A 246 7.97 1.10 12.29
CA LYS A 246 8.67 0.00 11.61
C LYS A 246 7.73 -1.21 11.50
N ARG A 247 6.69 -1.05 10.67
CA ARG A 247 5.56 -1.98 10.58
C ARG A 247 5.90 -3.19 9.72
N GLU A 248 5.94 -4.36 10.32
CA GLU A 248 6.10 -5.60 9.57
C GLU A 248 4.94 -5.83 8.60
N TYR A 249 5.27 -6.28 7.39
CA TYR A 249 4.28 -6.70 6.40
C TYR A 249 4.54 -8.12 5.94
N TYR A 250 3.43 -8.72 5.51
CA TYR A 250 3.37 -10.07 5.00
C TYR A 250 3.08 -10.04 3.52
N ALA A 251 3.97 -10.62 2.71
CA ALA A 251 3.80 -10.66 1.27
C ALA A 251 3.96 -12.09 0.73
N SER A 252 3.05 -12.48 -0.16
CA SER A 252 3.27 -13.60 -1.06
C SER A 252 4.23 -13.15 -2.16
N ILE A 253 5.38 -13.80 -2.25
CA ILE A 253 6.41 -13.49 -3.25
C ILE A 253 6.44 -14.62 -4.26
N PRO A 254 5.92 -14.39 -5.49
CA PRO A 254 6.02 -15.37 -6.56
C PRO A 254 7.47 -15.77 -6.81
N GLU A 255 7.73 -17.08 -6.89
CA GLU A 255 9.04 -17.61 -7.22
C GLU A 255 9.36 -17.32 -8.69
N VAL A 256 10.63 -17.01 -8.96
CA VAL A 256 11.14 -16.72 -10.31
C VAL A 256 12.13 -17.81 -10.70
N HIS A 257 12.08 -18.23 -11.96
CA HIS A 257 13.01 -19.18 -12.50
C HIS A 257 14.40 -18.53 -12.59
N PRO A 258 15.48 -19.21 -12.16
CA PRO A 258 16.79 -18.58 -12.00
C PRO A 258 17.44 -18.12 -13.31
N VAL A 259 17.09 -18.74 -14.45
CA VAL A 259 17.64 -18.39 -15.77
C VAL A 259 16.70 -17.48 -16.57
N SER A 260 15.46 -17.89 -16.84
CA SER A 260 14.50 -17.08 -17.59
C SER A 260 13.96 -15.86 -16.83
N CYS A 261 14.13 -15.80 -15.51
CA CYS A 261 13.60 -14.77 -14.62
C CYS A 261 12.06 -14.63 -14.63
N THR A 262 11.35 -15.55 -15.27
CA THR A 262 9.88 -15.60 -15.32
C THR A 262 9.31 -16.30 -14.08
N LEU A 263 8.03 -16.07 -13.76
CA LEU A 263 7.36 -16.71 -12.64
C LEU A 263 7.22 -18.23 -12.86
N THR A 264 7.46 -19.02 -11.81
CA THR A 264 7.34 -20.49 -11.84
C THR A 264 5.92 -20.99 -11.53
N GLY A 265 5.04 -20.10 -11.08
CA GLY A 265 3.70 -20.44 -10.56
C GLY A 265 3.68 -20.85 -9.09
N LYS A 266 4.86 -21.03 -8.46
CA LYS A 266 4.99 -21.18 -7.01
C LYS A 266 5.13 -19.81 -6.36
N ALA A 267 4.77 -19.70 -5.08
CA ALA A 267 5.00 -18.50 -4.31
C ALA A 267 5.51 -18.85 -2.92
N GLY A 268 6.57 -18.15 -2.50
CA GLY A 268 7.04 -18.14 -1.14
C GLY A 268 6.26 -17.12 -0.32
N PHE A 269 6.31 -17.27 1.00
CA PHE A 269 5.74 -16.29 1.91
C PHE A 269 6.87 -15.64 2.70
N ALA A 270 6.89 -14.30 2.74
CA ALA A 270 7.94 -13.55 3.41
C ALA A 270 7.36 -12.52 4.38
N LYS A 271 7.94 -12.49 5.57
CA LYS A 271 7.80 -11.40 6.53
C LYS A 271 8.93 -10.39 6.28
N ARG A 272 8.58 -9.12 6.12
CA ARG A 272 9.54 -8.02 5.88
C ARG A 272 9.19 -6.83 6.76
N ILE A 273 10.17 -5.97 7.04
CA ILE A 273 10.00 -4.82 7.93
C ILE A 273 10.69 -3.63 7.24
N PRO A 274 9.95 -2.62 6.77
CA PRO A 274 10.52 -1.38 6.28
C PRO A 274 11.05 -0.50 7.40
N ASP A 275 11.97 0.41 7.06
CA ASP A 275 12.50 1.39 8.03
C ASP A 275 11.47 2.41 8.51
N ALA A 276 10.47 2.73 7.69
CA ALA A 276 9.24 3.33 8.17
C ALA A 276 8.07 3.02 7.24
N SER A 277 6.90 2.82 7.83
CA SER A 277 5.62 2.80 7.13
C SER A 277 4.75 3.91 7.68
N PHE A 278 4.00 4.57 6.81
CA PHE A 278 3.08 5.66 7.16
C PHE A 278 1.69 5.31 6.71
N GLY A 279 0.75 5.29 7.64
CA GLY A 279 -0.66 5.02 7.38
C GLY A 279 -1.55 5.85 8.29
N LEU A 280 -2.83 5.54 8.29
CA LEU A 280 -3.80 6.21 9.15
C LEU A 280 -3.73 5.64 10.57
N ALA A 281 -3.86 6.52 11.54
CA ALA A 281 -4.07 6.13 12.92
C ALA A 281 -5.45 5.48 13.08
N THR A 282 -5.51 4.48 13.97
CA THR A 282 -6.77 3.91 14.42
C THR A 282 -7.14 4.41 15.80
N PHE A 283 -8.43 4.32 16.08
CA PHE A 283 -9.00 4.80 17.32
C PHE A 283 -9.68 3.65 18.05
N ARG A 284 -9.91 3.88 19.35
CA ARG A 284 -10.75 3.03 20.19
C ARG A 284 -11.79 3.94 20.84
N PRO A 285 -12.88 3.41 21.41
CA PRO A 285 -13.94 4.23 22.00
C PRO A 285 -13.44 5.35 22.93
N LYS A 286 -12.44 5.04 23.79
CA LYS A 286 -11.81 6.01 24.70
C LYS A 286 -11.10 7.20 24.00
N HIS A 287 -10.81 7.10 22.70
CA HIS A 287 -10.11 8.12 21.92
C HIS A 287 -11.07 9.05 21.15
N TYR A 288 -12.37 8.79 21.12
CA TYR A 288 -13.32 9.54 20.27
C TYR A 288 -13.56 10.99 20.69
N GLN A 289 -12.96 11.41 21.80
CA GLN A 289 -12.91 12.82 22.20
C GLN A 289 -11.92 13.63 21.34
N ASN A 290 -11.01 12.94 20.64
CA ASN A 290 -10.08 13.59 19.71
C ASN A 290 -10.81 13.99 18.42
N ALA A 291 -10.64 15.24 17.97
CA ALA A 291 -11.25 15.78 16.76
C ALA A 291 -10.86 15.00 15.48
N VAL A 292 -9.68 14.36 15.47
CA VAL A 292 -9.24 13.51 14.34
C VAL A 292 -9.74 12.07 14.44
N ALA A 293 -10.37 11.67 15.55
CA ALA A 293 -10.91 10.33 15.67
C ALA A 293 -12.10 10.16 14.73
N SER A 294 -12.06 9.11 13.91
CA SER A 294 -13.18 8.69 13.07
C SER A 294 -13.60 7.30 13.48
N TYR A 295 -14.91 7.12 13.55
CA TYR A 295 -15.54 5.87 13.90
C TYR A 295 -15.28 4.77 12.86
N GLU A 296 -15.13 5.14 11.59
CA GLU A 296 -14.75 4.24 10.49
C GLU A 296 -13.32 3.70 10.66
N LEU A 297 -12.45 4.43 11.37
CA LEU A 297 -11.09 4.03 11.70
C LEU A 297 -10.98 3.41 13.10
N ASP A 298 -12.06 2.84 13.62
CA ASP A 298 -12.01 2.07 14.87
C ASP A 298 -11.22 0.76 14.67
N ALA A 299 -10.26 0.53 15.55
CA ALA A 299 -9.35 -0.61 15.47
C ALA A 299 -10.08 -1.97 15.55
N GLU A 300 -11.06 -2.11 16.44
CA GLU A 300 -11.79 -3.37 16.60
C GLU A 300 -12.69 -3.64 15.38
N ARG A 301 -13.33 -2.59 14.84
CA ARG A 301 -14.15 -2.71 13.64
C ARG A 301 -13.32 -3.09 12.42
N LEU A 302 -12.16 -2.47 12.24
CA LEU A 302 -11.25 -2.82 11.14
C LEU A 302 -10.70 -4.24 11.29
N GLN A 303 -10.34 -4.65 12.51
CA GLN A 303 -9.95 -6.02 12.80
C GLN A 303 -11.10 -7.02 12.49
N ALA A 304 -12.34 -6.66 12.79
CA ALA A 304 -13.51 -7.46 12.45
C ALA A 304 -13.66 -7.71 10.95
N LEU A 305 -13.36 -6.70 10.11
CA LEU A 305 -13.40 -6.84 8.66
C LEU A 305 -12.32 -7.79 8.14
N ALA A 306 -11.14 -7.80 8.76
CA ALA A 306 -10.03 -8.67 8.37
C ALA A 306 -10.26 -10.13 8.76
N LEU A 307 -10.85 -10.37 9.95
CA LEU A 307 -11.00 -11.70 10.55
C LEU A 307 -12.19 -12.49 10.03
N HIS A 308 -13.19 -11.85 9.43
CA HIS A 308 -14.37 -12.55 8.95
C HIS A 308 -14.12 -13.29 7.64
N ARG A 309 -14.50 -14.57 7.56
CA ARG A 309 -14.29 -15.43 6.39
C ARG A 309 -14.94 -14.92 5.09
N HIS A 310 -15.98 -14.09 5.20
CA HIS A 310 -16.68 -13.52 4.05
C HIS A 310 -16.30 -12.06 3.73
N CYS A 311 -15.50 -11.38 4.58
CA CYS A 311 -15.05 -10.00 4.34
C CYS A 311 -13.57 -9.92 3.98
N GLY A 312 -12.71 -10.46 4.85
CA GLY A 312 -11.25 -10.48 4.72
C GLY A 312 -10.58 -9.21 4.18
N LEU A 313 -11.08 -8.02 4.50
CA LEU A 313 -10.42 -6.75 4.17
C LEU A 313 -9.23 -6.58 5.10
N ILE A 314 -8.02 -6.65 4.56
CA ILE A 314 -6.79 -6.43 5.31
C ILE A 314 -6.51 -4.92 5.35
N SER A 315 -6.69 -4.31 6.51
CA SER A 315 -6.41 -2.89 6.73
C SER A 315 -4.99 -2.61 7.19
N ASP A 316 -4.33 -3.57 7.85
CA ASP A 316 -2.97 -3.43 8.42
C ASP A 316 -2.00 -4.43 7.77
N PRO A 317 -0.77 -4.02 7.40
CA PRO A 317 0.21 -4.91 6.79
C PRO A 317 0.60 -6.13 7.64
N ARG A 318 0.45 -6.04 8.97
CA ARG A 318 0.68 -7.16 9.90
C ARG A 318 -0.42 -8.22 9.85
N CYS A 319 -1.49 -7.98 9.09
CA CYS A 319 -2.62 -8.88 8.85
C CYS A 319 -3.34 -9.33 10.14
N GLY A 320 -4.55 -8.81 10.37
CA GLY A 320 -5.36 -9.15 11.56
C GLY A 320 -5.03 -8.32 12.80
N GLU A 321 -4.19 -7.29 12.66
CA GLU A 321 -4.10 -6.15 13.57
C GLU A 321 -4.73 -4.91 12.90
N ALA A 322 -4.78 -3.79 13.64
CA ALA A 322 -5.28 -2.52 13.14
C ALA A 322 -4.64 -1.35 13.91
N ASP A 323 -3.31 -1.30 13.97
CA ASP A 323 -2.60 -0.20 14.65
C ASP A 323 -2.12 0.88 13.67
N LEU A 324 -1.68 0.45 12.47
CA LEU A 324 -1.30 1.32 11.35
C LEU A 324 -2.03 0.82 10.11
N VAL A 325 -3.06 1.54 9.69
CA VAL A 325 -3.99 1.04 8.66
C VAL A 325 -3.91 1.83 7.37
N PHE A 326 -4.11 1.14 6.25
CA PHE A 326 -4.08 1.68 4.89
C PHE A 326 -2.84 2.55 4.66
N PRO A 327 -1.63 1.95 4.68
CA PRO A 327 -0.42 2.72 4.48
C PRO A 327 -0.41 3.39 3.11
N PHE A 328 0.04 4.63 3.06
CA PHE A 328 0.15 5.43 1.84
C PHE A 328 1.57 5.84 1.53
N ALA A 329 2.51 5.67 2.46
CA ALA A 329 3.92 5.89 2.20
C ALA A 329 4.81 4.86 2.91
N VAL A 330 5.97 4.62 2.33
CA VAL A 330 7.03 3.76 2.87
C VAL A 330 8.37 4.45 2.70
N TYR A 331 9.25 4.23 3.67
CA TYR A 331 10.64 4.67 3.63
C TYR A 331 11.57 3.48 3.85
N GLU A 332 12.64 3.43 3.06
CA GLU A 332 13.77 2.51 3.24
C GLU A 332 15.08 3.25 3.11
N ALA A 333 15.99 2.97 4.05
CA ALA A 333 17.35 3.46 4.01
C ALA A 333 18.31 2.35 3.59
N LYS A 334 19.44 2.76 3.04
CA LYS A 334 20.67 1.97 3.07
C LYS A 334 21.81 2.85 3.55
N GLY A 335 22.64 2.26 4.42
CA GLY A 335 23.91 2.84 4.82
C GLY A 335 24.89 3.02 3.66
N TRP A 336 25.98 3.70 3.94
CA TRP A 336 26.95 4.24 2.98
C TRP A 336 27.65 3.22 2.08
N SER A 337 27.88 2.01 2.58
CA SER A 337 28.52 0.91 1.86
C SER A 337 27.51 -0.04 1.19
N GLY A 338 26.21 0.28 1.28
CA GLY A 338 25.14 -0.53 0.73
C GLY A 338 24.92 -0.32 -0.76
N ASP A 339 24.00 -1.10 -1.31
CA ASP A 339 23.54 -0.94 -2.69
C ASP A 339 22.23 -0.14 -2.70
N PRO A 340 22.18 1.06 -3.33
CA PRO A 340 20.99 1.91 -3.30
C PRO A 340 19.78 1.25 -4.00
N ARG A 341 20.00 0.24 -4.84
CA ARG A 341 18.93 -0.56 -5.47
C ARG A 341 18.16 -1.38 -4.44
N GLU A 342 18.80 -1.75 -3.34
CA GLU A 342 18.14 -2.55 -2.30
C GLU A 342 17.09 -1.75 -1.55
N ALA A 343 17.39 -0.50 -1.18
CA ALA A 343 16.39 0.43 -0.63
C ALA A 343 15.21 0.57 -1.60
N ARG A 344 15.49 0.81 -2.88
CA ARG A 344 14.48 0.90 -3.94
C ARG A 344 13.60 -0.35 -4.01
N HIS A 345 14.21 -1.53 -4.07
CA HIS A 345 13.45 -2.78 -4.14
C HIS A 345 12.60 -3.00 -2.90
N GLN A 346 13.16 -2.77 -1.71
CA GLN A 346 12.42 -2.98 -0.46
C GLN A 346 11.22 -2.02 -0.39
N ALA A 347 11.42 -0.75 -0.75
CA ALA A 347 10.37 0.27 -0.75
C ALA A 347 9.28 -0.02 -1.80
N CYS A 348 9.66 -0.30 -3.06
CA CYS A 348 8.68 -0.60 -4.11
C CYS A 348 7.89 -1.88 -3.84
N VAL A 349 8.50 -2.89 -3.18
CA VAL A 349 7.82 -4.14 -2.83
C VAL A 349 6.85 -3.94 -1.66
N ALA A 350 7.24 -3.18 -0.64
CA ALA A 350 6.35 -2.81 0.45
C ALA A 350 5.16 -1.98 -0.07
N GLY A 351 5.43 -0.97 -0.90
CA GLY A 351 4.38 -0.17 -1.51
C GLY A 351 3.46 -0.99 -2.43
N ALA A 352 3.97 -2.02 -3.13
CA ALA A 352 3.12 -2.91 -3.94
C ALA A 352 2.11 -3.66 -3.07
N ALA A 353 2.54 -4.15 -1.90
CA ALA A 353 1.62 -4.75 -0.92
C ALA A 353 0.59 -3.73 -0.40
N TYR A 354 1.01 -2.48 -0.20
CA TYR A 354 0.10 -1.40 0.25
C TYR A 354 -0.91 -1.02 -0.84
N LEU A 355 -0.49 -0.97 -2.10
CA LEU A 355 -1.38 -0.76 -3.24
C LEU A 355 -2.41 -1.88 -3.38
N ASP A 356 -2.05 -3.14 -3.11
CA ASP A 356 -3.03 -4.24 -3.09
C ASP A 356 -4.05 -4.09 -1.95
N MET A 357 -3.63 -3.62 -0.78
CA MET A 357 -4.55 -3.32 0.33
C MET A 357 -5.51 -2.17 -0.03
N LEU A 358 -5.00 -1.11 -0.68
CA LEU A 358 -5.82 0.02 -1.13
C LEU A 358 -6.77 -0.38 -2.27
N ASP A 359 -6.32 -1.21 -3.22
CA ASP A 359 -7.17 -1.75 -4.28
C ASP A 359 -8.28 -2.64 -3.70
N ALA A 360 -7.97 -3.47 -2.69
CA ALA A 360 -8.98 -4.27 -2.00
C ALA A 360 -10.02 -3.38 -1.28
N LEU A 361 -9.58 -2.30 -0.61
CA LEU A 361 -10.47 -1.32 0.00
C LEU A 361 -11.39 -0.67 -1.04
N ALA A 362 -10.84 -0.30 -2.21
CA ALA A 362 -11.54 0.43 -3.26
C ALA A 362 -12.62 -0.40 -3.99
N ARG A 363 -12.56 -1.73 -3.90
CA ARG A 363 -13.53 -2.65 -4.51
C ARG A 363 -14.79 -2.83 -3.66
N ILE A 364 -15.88 -3.25 -4.31
CA ILE A 364 -17.13 -3.60 -3.65
C ILE A 364 -16.87 -4.70 -2.61
N PRO A 365 -17.38 -4.58 -1.37
CA PRO A 365 -17.19 -5.57 -0.30
C PRO A 365 -17.59 -6.98 -0.71
N GLY A 366 -16.87 -7.97 -0.19
CA GLY A 366 -17.05 -9.37 -0.58
C GLY A 366 -15.88 -10.26 -0.17
N PRO A 367 -15.99 -11.58 -0.41
CA PRO A 367 -15.01 -12.54 0.06
C PRO A 367 -13.66 -12.41 -0.67
N PRO A 368 -12.52 -12.69 0.01
CA PRO A 368 -11.17 -12.52 -0.57
C PRO A 368 -10.89 -13.38 -1.79
N CYS A 369 -11.54 -14.55 -1.92
CA CYS A 369 -11.34 -15.46 -3.04
C CYS A 369 -11.90 -14.93 -4.37
N VAL A 370 -12.81 -13.96 -4.36
CA VAL A 370 -13.35 -13.36 -5.57
C VAL A 370 -12.40 -12.26 -6.07
N LYS A 371 -11.59 -12.64 -7.07
CA LYS A 371 -10.72 -11.70 -7.78
C LYS A 371 -11.55 -10.76 -8.68
N ASN A 372 -11.01 -9.57 -8.94
CA ASN A 372 -11.55 -8.60 -9.91
C ASN A 372 -12.99 -8.14 -9.64
N ARG A 373 -13.35 -7.91 -8.37
CA ARG A 373 -14.61 -7.24 -8.00
C ARG A 373 -14.66 -5.83 -8.57
N ASP A 374 -15.85 -5.36 -8.92
CA ASP A 374 -16.02 -3.98 -9.39
C ASP A 374 -15.58 -2.96 -8.33
N TYR A 375 -15.23 -1.77 -8.79
CA TYR A 375 -14.90 -0.65 -7.93
C TYR A 375 -16.16 0.00 -7.33
N GLN A 376 -16.05 0.53 -6.10
CA GLN A 376 -17.19 1.16 -5.43
C GLN A 376 -17.64 2.47 -6.08
N PHE A 377 -16.69 3.26 -6.57
CA PHE A 377 -16.94 4.59 -7.14
C PHE A 377 -16.09 4.82 -8.39
N GLN A 378 -16.44 5.84 -9.16
CA GLN A 378 -15.58 6.33 -10.23
C GLN A 378 -14.27 6.91 -9.64
N GLY A 379 -13.12 6.56 -10.23
CA GLY A 379 -11.80 6.99 -9.76
C GLY A 379 -11.27 6.20 -8.57
N SER A 380 -12.00 5.18 -8.09
CA SER A 380 -11.52 4.26 -7.05
C SER A 380 -10.27 3.46 -7.46
N GLN A 381 -9.99 3.33 -8.76
CA GLN A 381 -8.76 2.73 -9.27
C GLN A 381 -7.52 3.62 -9.06
N ASN A 382 -7.68 4.91 -8.76
CA ASN A 382 -6.60 5.90 -8.63
C ASN A 382 -5.89 5.79 -7.27
N THR A 383 -5.64 4.57 -6.80
CA THR A 383 -4.88 4.35 -5.57
C THR A 383 -3.39 4.59 -5.84
N GLN A 384 -2.75 5.30 -4.92
CA GLN A 384 -1.34 5.61 -5.01
C GLN A 384 -0.64 5.42 -3.66
N THR A 385 0.66 5.17 -3.72
CA THR A 385 1.55 5.10 -2.56
C THR A 385 2.84 5.86 -2.85
N PHE A 386 3.44 6.46 -1.84
CA PHE A 386 4.76 7.08 -1.97
C PHE A 386 5.85 6.13 -1.48
N ALA A 387 6.92 5.99 -2.26
CA ALA A 387 8.12 5.28 -1.84
C ALA A 387 9.26 6.30 -1.72
N LEU A 388 9.80 6.44 -0.52
CA LEU A 388 10.93 7.29 -0.23
C LEU A 388 12.14 6.40 0.04
N THR A 389 13.28 6.72 -0.55
CA THR A 389 14.52 6.00 -0.27
C THR A 389 15.64 6.96 0.04
N SER A 390 16.52 6.58 0.96
CA SER A 390 17.79 7.27 1.14
C SER A 390 18.97 6.33 1.04
N PHE A 391 20.08 6.86 0.53
CA PHE A 391 21.38 6.23 0.49
C PHE A 391 22.41 7.25 0.98
N GLY A 392 22.69 7.21 2.29
CA GLY A 392 23.27 8.36 2.99
C GLY A 392 22.45 9.63 2.69
N ALA A 393 23.13 10.75 2.44
CA ALA A 393 22.49 12.04 2.13
C ALA A 393 21.74 12.10 0.81
N HIS A 394 21.76 11.06 -0.01
CA HIS A 394 21.08 11.06 -1.30
C HIS A 394 19.68 10.48 -1.17
N TRP A 395 18.68 11.18 -1.71
CA TRP A 395 17.27 10.83 -1.56
C TRP A 395 16.58 10.65 -2.90
N HIS A 396 15.60 9.75 -2.90
CA HIS A 396 14.63 9.61 -3.98
C HIS A 396 13.21 9.64 -3.40
N VAL A 397 12.31 10.36 -4.06
CA VAL A 397 10.88 10.38 -3.77
C VAL A 397 10.15 9.86 -5.00
N MET A 398 9.36 8.82 -4.83
CA MET A 398 8.64 8.14 -5.90
C MET A 398 7.15 8.06 -5.60
N VAL A 399 6.33 8.10 -6.65
CA VAL A 399 4.91 7.75 -6.60
C VAL A 399 4.70 6.41 -7.28
N GLY A 400 3.96 5.53 -6.62
CA GLY A 400 3.59 4.21 -7.08
C GLY A 400 2.10 4.12 -7.33
N TYR A 401 1.70 3.44 -8.40
CA TYR A 401 0.30 3.09 -8.66
C TYR A 401 0.18 1.68 -9.26
N ARG A 402 -1.02 1.11 -9.17
CA ARG A 402 -1.33 -0.27 -9.59
C ARG A 402 -2.26 -0.25 -10.80
N ARG A 403 -1.98 -1.08 -11.80
CA ARG A 403 -2.91 -1.29 -12.92
C ARG A 403 -2.78 -2.69 -13.53
N PRO A 404 -3.75 -3.13 -14.37
CA PRO A 404 -3.56 -4.31 -15.19
C PRO A 404 -2.31 -4.21 -16.07
N ARG A 405 -1.66 -5.35 -16.28
CA ARG A 405 -0.53 -5.47 -17.22
C ARG A 405 -1.03 -5.22 -18.64
N LEU A 406 -0.26 -4.45 -19.41
CA LEU A 406 -0.60 -4.14 -20.80
C LEU A 406 0.05 -5.14 -21.78
N LYS A 407 -0.47 -5.25 -23.01
CA LYS A 407 0.10 -6.13 -24.06
C LYS A 407 1.59 -5.87 -24.28
N ARG A 408 1.99 -4.59 -24.32
CA ARG A 408 3.39 -4.15 -24.44
C ARG A 408 4.30 -4.64 -23.31
N GLU A 409 3.72 -5.02 -22.17
CA GLU A 409 4.40 -5.58 -20.99
C GLU A 409 4.25 -7.10 -20.91
N HIS A 410 3.88 -7.74 -22.03
CA HIS A 410 3.66 -9.19 -22.16
C HIS A 410 2.48 -9.70 -21.33
N ALA A 411 1.36 -8.96 -21.29
CA ALA A 411 0.11 -9.43 -20.69
C ALA A 411 -0.33 -10.79 -21.27
N GLY A 412 -0.74 -11.71 -20.40
CA GLY A 412 -1.15 -13.06 -20.78
C GLY A 412 0.00 -14.04 -21.04
N HIS A 413 1.27 -13.61 -20.96
CA HIS A 413 2.40 -14.52 -21.13
C HIS A 413 2.54 -15.46 -19.91
N PRO A 414 2.72 -16.78 -20.11
CA PRO A 414 2.96 -17.72 -19.02
C PRO A 414 4.27 -17.36 -18.30
N GLY A 415 4.19 -17.03 -17.02
CA GLY A 415 5.35 -16.59 -16.24
C GLY A 415 5.48 -15.06 -16.06
N MET A 416 4.45 -14.29 -16.40
CA MET A 416 4.31 -12.87 -16.04
C MET A 416 3.07 -12.67 -15.15
N SER A 417 3.10 -11.69 -14.25
CA SER A 417 1.94 -11.33 -13.41
C SER A 417 0.82 -10.68 -14.24
N ASP A 418 -0.44 -10.75 -13.80
CA ASP A 418 -1.53 -10.04 -14.47
C ASP A 418 -1.59 -8.55 -14.13
N THR A 419 -0.94 -8.15 -13.03
CA THR A 419 -0.94 -6.79 -12.48
C THR A 419 0.46 -6.23 -12.48
N VAL A 420 0.56 -4.91 -12.65
CA VAL A 420 1.80 -4.16 -12.54
C VAL A 420 1.67 -3.02 -11.53
N TYR A 421 2.80 -2.72 -10.89
CA TYR A 421 3.02 -1.65 -9.94
C TYR A 421 4.12 -0.77 -10.53
N LEU A 422 3.78 0.44 -10.95
CA LEU A 422 4.72 1.38 -11.55
C LEU A 422 5.09 2.45 -10.55
N TYR A 423 6.38 2.51 -10.21
CA TYR A 423 6.96 3.57 -9.40
C TYR A 423 7.70 4.56 -10.30
N GLN A 424 7.27 5.81 -10.26
CA GLN A 424 7.90 6.90 -10.99
C GLN A 424 8.57 7.86 -10.01
N ARG A 425 9.85 8.17 -10.23
CA ARG A 425 10.57 9.14 -9.40
C ARG A 425 10.08 10.56 -9.69
N ILE A 426 9.58 11.22 -8.65
CA ILE A 426 9.14 12.62 -8.69
C ILE A 426 10.32 13.54 -8.42
N TRP A 427 11.18 13.16 -7.47
CA TRP A 427 12.31 13.98 -7.06
C TRP A 427 13.49 13.15 -6.63
N SER A 428 14.67 13.75 -6.77
CA SER A 428 15.97 13.21 -6.41
C SER A 428 16.90 14.32 -6.00
N GLY A 429 17.75 14.07 -5.02
CA GLY A 429 18.82 15.01 -4.72
C GLY A 429 19.63 14.62 -3.50
N ARG A 430 20.87 15.12 -3.49
CA ARG A 430 21.77 15.02 -2.34
C ARG A 430 21.57 16.21 -1.41
N ILE A 431 21.40 15.92 -0.13
CA ILE A 431 21.33 16.93 0.92
C ILE A 431 22.75 17.42 1.25
N ALA A 432 23.24 18.35 0.44
CA ALA A 432 24.54 19.01 0.61
C ALA A 432 24.41 20.53 0.92
N ASP A 433 23.20 21.08 0.76
CA ASP A 433 22.89 22.49 0.97
C ASP A 433 21.46 22.67 1.51
N GLU A 434 21.18 23.87 2.03
CA GLU A 434 19.91 24.21 2.68
C GLU A 434 18.74 24.11 1.68
N GLN A 435 18.96 24.48 0.43
CA GLN A 435 17.91 24.46 -0.58
C GLN A 435 17.48 23.04 -0.93
N SER A 436 18.42 22.10 -1.03
CA SER A 436 18.16 20.68 -1.28
C SER A 436 17.43 20.05 -0.09
N ALA A 437 17.85 20.36 1.15
CA ALA A 437 17.13 19.96 2.37
C ALA A 437 15.70 20.50 2.39
N TRP A 438 15.53 21.78 2.07
CA TRP A 438 14.21 22.42 2.02
C TRP A 438 13.31 21.79 0.95
N LYS A 439 13.82 21.47 -0.24
CA LYS A 439 13.04 20.81 -1.31
C LYS A 439 12.49 19.47 -0.85
N LEU A 440 13.31 18.64 -0.21
CA LEU A 440 12.85 17.37 0.37
C LEU A 440 11.74 17.60 1.40
N LEU A 441 11.96 18.48 2.37
CA LEU A 441 10.97 18.77 3.41
C LEU A 441 9.67 19.34 2.82
N HIS A 442 9.75 20.15 1.77
CA HIS A 442 8.61 20.72 1.08
C HIS A 442 7.73 19.65 0.45
N LEU A 443 8.33 18.67 -0.24
CA LEU A 443 7.60 17.54 -0.82
C LEU A 443 7.00 16.64 0.26
N VAL A 444 7.76 16.36 1.33
CA VAL A 444 7.30 15.52 2.44
C VAL A 444 6.13 16.17 3.20
N ASP A 445 6.18 17.48 3.43
CA ASP A 445 5.09 18.24 4.07
C ASP A 445 3.82 18.21 3.19
N GLN A 446 3.95 18.27 1.86
CA GLN A 446 2.79 18.12 0.96
C GLN A 446 2.21 16.69 1.00
N ILE A 447 3.07 15.65 1.01
CA ILE A 447 2.63 14.26 1.15
C ILE A 447 1.90 14.06 2.49
N HIS A 448 2.41 14.67 3.56
CA HIS A 448 1.76 14.70 4.87
C HIS A 448 0.37 15.33 4.78
N GLU A 449 0.26 16.54 4.23
CA GLU A 449 -1.02 17.24 4.08
C GLU A 449 -2.02 16.43 3.24
N TRP A 450 -1.59 15.86 2.11
CA TRP A 450 -2.41 14.98 1.28
C TRP A 450 -2.88 13.73 2.04
N GLY A 451 -1.99 13.13 2.84
CA GLY A 451 -2.25 11.97 3.69
C GLY A 451 -3.39 12.22 4.68
N VAL A 452 -3.33 13.33 5.42
CA VAL A 452 -4.31 13.66 6.47
C VAL A 452 -5.62 14.22 5.94
N THR A 453 -5.62 14.80 4.73
CA THR A 453 -6.80 15.42 4.12
C THR A 453 -7.46 14.51 3.09
N THR A 454 -6.87 14.42 1.90
CA THR A 454 -7.46 13.82 0.70
C THR A 454 -7.48 12.30 0.79
N PHE A 455 -6.34 11.70 1.13
CA PHE A 455 -6.21 10.25 1.27
C PHE A 455 -7.09 9.71 2.40
N ARG A 456 -6.99 10.30 3.60
CA ARG A 456 -7.82 9.90 4.75
C ARG A 456 -9.31 9.97 4.44
N ARG A 457 -9.79 11.04 3.79
CA ARG A 457 -11.20 11.18 3.38
C ARG A 457 -11.60 10.10 2.38
N ASN A 458 -10.72 9.79 1.42
CA ASN A 458 -10.96 8.74 0.44
C ASN A 458 -11.09 7.36 1.11
N VAL A 459 -10.22 7.03 2.07
CA VAL A 459 -10.29 5.77 2.82
C VAL A 459 -11.58 5.66 3.62
N ILE A 460 -11.94 6.68 4.40
CA ILE A 460 -13.18 6.70 5.19
C ILE A 460 -14.41 6.49 4.30
N ARG A 461 -14.45 7.15 3.13
CA ARG A 461 -15.54 7.00 2.17
C ARG A 461 -15.75 5.54 1.75
N HIS A 462 -14.69 4.82 1.41
CA HIS A 462 -14.76 3.40 1.01
C HIS A 462 -15.06 2.46 2.19
N LEU A 463 -14.64 2.82 3.40
CA LEU A 463 -14.90 2.03 4.59
C LEU A 463 -16.38 1.94 4.95
N HIS A 464 -17.22 2.91 4.57
CA HIS A 464 -18.66 2.83 4.86
C HIS A 464 -19.33 1.58 4.28
N ALA A 465 -19.04 1.24 3.03
CA ALA A 465 -19.60 0.05 2.39
C ALA A 465 -19.07 -1.23 3.06
N TRP A 466 -17.76 -1.27 3.34
CA TRP A 466 -17.11 -2.39 4.00
C TRP A 466 -17.65 -2.64 5.41
N HIS A 467 -17.79 -1.58 6.22
CA HIS A 467 -18.40 -1.67 7.54
C HIS A 467 -19.84 -2.16 7.48
N LYS A 468 -20.63 -1.65 6.53
CA LYS A 468 -22.02 -2.13 6.35
C LYS A 468 -22.05 -3.63 6.05
N PHE A 469 -21.28 -4.08 5.07
CA PHE A 469 -21.20 -5.48 4.69
C PHE A 469 -20.67 -6.37 5.82
N GLY A 470 -19.60 -5.93 6.49
CA GLY A 470 -19.04 -6.61 7.67
C GLY A 470 -20.07 -6.85 8.75
N ARG A 471 -20.90 -5.85 9.04
CA ARG A 471 -21.98 -6.01 10.00
C ARG A 471 -22.98 -7.09 9.57
N GLU A 472 -23.45 -7.02 8.34
CA GLU A 472 -24.45 -7.97 7.84
C GLU A 472 -23.96 -9.42 8.00
N VAL A 473 -22.71 -9.70 7.62
CA VAL A 473 -22.18 -11.07 7.67
C VAL A 473 -21.85 -11.56 9.09
N TRP A 474 -21.37 -10.68 9.98
CA TRP A 474 -21.17 -11.03 11.39
C TRP A 474 -22.50 -11.26 12.12
N ALA A 475 -23.54 -10.49 11.78
CA ALA A 475 -24.88 -10.67 12.32
C ALA A 475 -25.49 -12.00 11.88
N ASP A 476 -25.28 -12.37 10.60
CA ASP A 476 -25.70 -13.66 10.07
C ASP A 476 -25.02 -14.82 10.84
N ASP A 477 -23.72 -14.76 11.10
CA ASP A 477 -22.99 -15.76 11.89
C ASP A 477 -23.47 -15.86 13.34
N ALA A 478 -23.63 -14.71 14.00
CA ALA A 478 -24.15 -14.64 15.35
C ALA A 478 -25.57 -15.25 15.44
N SER A 479 -26.39 -15.06 14.41
CA SER A 479 -27.73 -15.64 14.31
C SER A 479 -27.69 -17.17 14.29
N VAL A 480 -26.80 -17.75 13.49
CA VAL A 480 -26.63 -19.21 13.36
C VAL A 480 -26.17 -19.81 14.68
N LEU A 481 -25.24 -19.15 15.37
CA LEU A 481 -24.76 -19.60 16.67
C LEU A 481 -25.82 -19.55 17.75
N ARG A 482 -26.54 -18.43 17.87
CA ARG A 482 -27.65 -18.28 18.83
C ARG A 482 -28.74 -19.32 18.59
N PHE A 483 -29.03 -19.64 17.32
CA PHE A 483 -29.95 -20.72 16.94
C PHE A 483 -29.43 -22.10 17.36
N THR A 484 -28.17 -22.41 17.04
CA THR A 484 -27.61 -23.76 17.22
C THR A 484 -27.35 -24.09 18.69
N LEU A 485 -26.94 -23.10 19.49
CA LEU A 485 -26.52 -23.29 20.87
C LEU A 485 -27.60 -22.87 21.90
N GLY A 486 -28.66 -22.19 21.47
CA GLY A 486 -29.77 -21.76 22.33
C GLY A 486 -29.29 -21.02 23.59
N LYS A 487 -29.89 -21.34 24.74
CA LYS A 487 -29.48 -20.79 26.06
C LYS A 487 -28.10 -21.26 26.53
N GLY A 488 -27.53 -22.32 25.92
CA GLY A 488 -26.21 -22.84 26.23
C GLY A 488 -25.07 -22.04 25.60
N PHE A 489 -25.36 -21.04 24.77
CA PHE A 489 -24.34 -20.20 24.12
C PHE A 489 -23.43 -19.50 25.12
N ALA A 490 -24.00 -18.90 26.17
CA ALA A 490 -23.26 -18.20 27.22
C ALA A 490 -22.29 -19.11 27.99
N THR A 491 -22.49 -20.44 27.94
CA THR A 491 -21.66 -21.45 28.62
C THR A 491 -20.79 -22.28 27.66
N CYS A 492 -21.03 -22.24 26.34
CA CYS A 492 -20.40 -23.13 25.36
C CYS A 492 -19.71 -22.41 24.18
N GLY A 493 -19.62 -21.08 24.18
CA GLY A 493 -19.07 -20.25 23.07
C GLY A 493 -17.68 -20.63 22.55
N MET A 494 -16.96 -21.51 23.25
CA MET A 494 -15.62 -22.00 22.94
C MET A 494 -15.56 -23.10 21.85
N THR A 495 -16.69 -23.64 21.35
CA THR A 495 -16.65 -24.85 20.47
C THR A 495 -16.93 -24.63 18.99
N VAL A 496 -17.30 -23.42 18.54
CA VAL A 496 -17.54 -23.18 17.09
C VAL A 496 -16.35 -22.49 16.45
N ALA A 497 -15.43 -23.32 15.94
CA ALA A 497 -14.31 -22.84 15.14
C ALA A 497 -14.78 -22.54 13.71
N PHE A 498 -14.93 -21.25 13.38
CA PHE A 498 -15.06 -20.84 11.98
C PHE A 498 -13.73 -21.04 11.25
N ALA A 499 -13.80 -21.24 9.94
CA ALA A 499 -12.61 -21.26 9.11
C ALA A 499 -11.89 -19.90 9.22
N ALA A 500 -10.56 -19.94 9.21
CA ALA A 500 -9.79 -18.70 9.05
C ALA A 500 -10.12 -18.10 7.67
N PRO A 501 -10.00 -16.77 7.49
CA PRO A 501 -10.17 -16.15 6.19
C PRO A 501 -9.27 -16.75 5.12
N ASP A 502 -9.74 -16.77 3.87
CA ASP A 502 -9.01 -17.36 2.73
C ASP A 502 -7.62 -16.73 2.54
N TRP A 503 -7.45 -15.44 2.85
CA TRP A 503 -6.15 -14.77 2.77
C TRP A 503 -5.09 -15.39 3.71
N ALA A 504 -5.53 -16.06 4.79
CA ALA A 504 -4.64 -16.71 5.74
C ALA A 504 -4.17 -18.10 5.28
N GLU A 505 -4.65 -18.63 4.14
CA GLU A 505 -4.34 -19.99 3.68
C GLU A 505 -2.84 -20.24 3.46
N SER A 506 -2.09 -19.22 3.04
CA SER A 506 -0.64 -19.31 2.84
C SER A 506 0.19 -19.29 4.13
N PHE A 507 -0.44 -19.06 5.29
CA PHE A 507 0.25 -18.94 6.58
C PHE A 507 0.35 -20.29 7.32
N GLY A 508 1.30 -20.36 8.26
CA GLY A 508 1.50 -21.52 9.13
C GLY A 508 0.29 -21.85 10.01
N ALA A 509 0.25 -23.09 10.53
CA ALA A 509 -0.85 -23.57 11.38
C ALA A 509 -1.04 -22.71 12.65
N ASP A 510 0.06 -22.28 13.27
CA ASP A 510 0.04 -21.48 14.49
C ASP A 510 -0.61 -20.10 14.25
N PHE A 511 -0.22 -19.42 13.17
CA PHE A 511 -0.81 -18.13 12.81
C PHE A 511 -2.32 -18.26 12.53
N LYS A 512 -2.73 -19.31 11.80
CA LYS A 512 -4.14 -19.61 11.56
C LYS A 512 -4.90 -19.89 12.86
N ALA A 513 -4.27 -20.56 13.84
CA ALA A 513 -4.87 -20.82 15.14
C ALA A 513 -5.10 -19.51 15.90
N THR A 514 -4.11 -18.61 15.93
CA THR A 514 -4.24 -17.28 16.54
C THR A 514 -5.37 -16.46 15.90
N LEU A 515 -5.49 -16.46 14.57
CA LEU A 515 -6.59 -15.75 13.90
C LEU A 515 -7.96 -16.33 14.24
N ARG A 516 -8.08 -17.67 14.35
CA ARG A 516 -9.34 -18.32 14.74
C ARG A 516 -9.73 -17.97 16.17
N GLU A 517 -8.76 -17.95 17.09
CA GLU A 517 -8.98 -17.53 18.47
C GLU A 517 -9.49 -16.09 18.54
N LYS A 518 -8.83 -15.15 17.85
CA LYS A 518 -9.27 -13.75 17.75
C LYS A 518 -10.68 -13.63 17.16
N SER A 519 -10.95 -14.33 16.06
CA SER A 519 -12.27 -14.35 15.42
C SER A 519 -13.35 -14.91 16.34
N THR A 520 -13.03 -15.93 17.14
CA THR A 520 -13.97 -16.54 18.10
C THR A 520 -14.27 -15.60 19.26
N GLY A 521 -13.23 -14.95 19.81
CA GLY A 521 -13.38 -13.93 20.84
C GLY A 521 -14.25 -12.76 20.36
N LEU A 522 -14.00 -12.28 19.15
CA LEU A 522 -14.79 -11.22 18.54
C LEU A 522 -16.26 -11.63 18.34
N LEU A 523 -16.52 -12.81 17.76
CA LEU A 523 -17.88 -13.30 17.56
C LEU A 523 -18.63 -13.48 18.87
N THR A 524 -17.95 -13.95 19.91
CA THR A 524 -18.52 -14.05 21.26
C THR A 524 -18.94 -12.67 21.76
N LYS A 525 -18.08 -11.66 21.58
CA LYS A 525 -18.40 -10.26 21.89
C LYS A 525 -19.62 -9.77 21.12
N ILE A 526 -19.71 -10.00 19.81
CA ILE A 526 -20.87 -9.64 18.97
C ILE A 526 -22.16 -10.28 19.48
N CYS A 527 -22.09 -11.55 19.84
CA CYS A 527 -23.22 -12.29 20.36
C CYS A 527 -23.67 -11.80 21.75
N LEU A 528 -22.82 -11.13 22.53
CA LEU A 528 -23.12 -10.66 23.88
C LEU A 528 -23.44 -9.16 23.95
N GLU A 529 -22.71 -8.33 23.20
CA GLU A 529 -22.66 -6.87 23.33
C GLU A 529 -23.24 -6.13 22.11
N GLU A 530 -23.78 -6.87 21.12
CA GLU A 530 -23.97 -6.42 19.74
C GLU A 530 -22.64 -6.09 19.04
N GLN A 531 -22.68 -5.82 17.73
CA GLN A 531 -21.52 -5.67 16.83
C GLN A 531 -20.33 -4.95 17.51
N PRO A 532 -19.07 -5.40 17.30
CA PRO A 532 -17.93 -4.88 18.02
C PRO A 532 -17.78 -3.41 17.64
N GLY A 533 -17.84 -2.55 18.65
CA GLY A 533 -17.75 -1.13 18.43
C GLY A 533 -18.93 -0.52 17.71
N GLU A 534 -20.18 -1.01 17.81
CA GLU A 534 -21.38 -0.19 17.54
C GLU A 534 -21.91 0.51 18.80
N PRO A 535 -22.13 1.84 18.76
CA PRO A 535 -22.63 2.53 19.95
C PRO A 535 -24.13 2.28 20.11
N PHE A 536 -24.54 1.85 21.30
CA PHE A 536 -25.96 1.73 21.64
C PHE A 536 -26.65 3.10 21.67
N PHE A 537 -25.90 4.18 21.92
CA PHE A 537 -26.42 5.54 21.96
C PHE A 537 -25.37 6.54 21.51
N ARG A 538 -25.82 7.66 20.94
CA ARG A 538 -24.96 8.80 20.58
C ARG A 538 -25.37 10.01 21.38
N CYS A 539 -24.45 10.53 22.19
CA CYS A 539 -24.69 11.77 22.90
C CYS A 539 -24.64 12.95 21.93
N LEU A 540 -25.78 13.60 21.69
CA LEU A 540 -25.90 14.79 20.84
C LEU A 540 -25.86 16.11 21.63
N VAL A 541 -25.54 16.05 22.92
CA VAL A 541 -25.55 17.23 23.80
C VAL A 541 -24.31 18.09 23.54
N GLY A 542 -24.50 19.41 23.39
CA GLY A 542 -23.38 20.35 23.24
C GLY A 542 -22.53 20.13 21.99
N ARG A 543 -21.19 20.13 22.15
CA ARG A 543 -20.21 19.86 21.07
C ARG A 543 -19.78 18.40 21.01
N CYS A 544 -20.60 17.47 21.49
CA CYS A 544 -20.32 16.05 21.36
C CYS A 544 -20.47 15.64 19.88
N GLY A 545 -19.34 15.46 19.20
CA GLY A 545 -19.28 15.08 17.79
C GLY A 545 -18.52 16.10 16.92
N THR A 546 -18.32 15.73 15.66
CA THR A 546 -17.73 16.60 14.63
C THR A 546 -18.77 16.88 13.55
N GLU A 547 -18.50 17.85 12.67
CA GLU A 547 -19.40 18.18 11.55
C GLU A 547 -19.71 16.97 10.66
N ASN A 548 -18.77 16.04 10.53
CA ASN A 548 -18.93 14.80 9.76
C ASN A 548 -19.54 13.65 10.59
N TYR A 549 -19.65 13.80 11.91
CA TYR A 549 -20.16 12.75 12.79
C TYR A 549 -20.90 13.34 14.00
N PRO A 550 -22.22 13.62 13.87
CA PRO A 550 -22.98 14.20 14.96
C PRO A 550 -23.10 13.20 16.11
N GLY A 551 -22.63 13.63 17.28
CA GLY A 551 -22.72 12.88 18.52
C GLY A 551 -21.45 12.14 18.95
N TYR A 552 -21.25 12.00 20.27
CA TYR A 552 -20.25 11.11 20.85
C TYR A 552 -20.83 9.69 20.96
N ALA A 553 -20.16 8.71 20.37
CA ALA A 553 -20.56 7.31 20.38
C ALA A 553 -20.38 6.70 21.78
N LEU A 554 -21.45 6.16 22.36
CA LEU A 554 -21.47 5.53 23.68
C LEU A 554 -21.79 4.04 23.54
N PHE A 555 -20.96 3.20 24.14
CA PHE A 555 -20.97 1.75 23.95
C PHE A 555 -21.49 0.98 25.16
N SER A 556 -21.49 1.60 26.35
CA SER A 556 -22.14 1.02 27.53
C SER A 556 -22.89 2.06 28.38
N PRO A 557 -23.86 1.63 29.20
CA PRO A 557 -24.50 2.49 30.20
C PRO A 557 -23.48 3.22 31.08
N GLU A 558 -22.43 2.54 31.52
CA GLU A 558 -21.37 3.08 32.37
C GLU A 558 -20.50 4.10 31.63
N GLU A 559 -20.28 3.90 30.32
CA GLU A 559 -19.66 4.91 29.47
C GLU A 559 -20.54 6.13 29.32
N ALA A 560 -21.85 5.96 29.06
CA ALA A 560 -22.80 7.07 28.99
C ALA A 560 -22.85 7.88 30.28
N ILE A 561 -22.91 7.20 31.44
CA ILE A 561 -22.90 7.84 32.75
C ILE A 561 -21.59 8.61 32.96
N ARG A 562 -20.43 8.01 32.68
CA ARG A 562 -19.13 8.69 32.81
C ARG A 562 -18.98 9.86 31.83
N HIS A 563 -19.48 9.72 30.61
CA HIS A 563 -19.46 10.76 29.59
C HIS A 563 -20.28 11.97 30.03
N HIS A 564 -21.53 11.75 30.45
CA HIS A 564 -22.39 12.83 30.95
C HIS A 564 -21.81 13.51 32.21
N ALA A 565 -21.21 12.75 33.12
CA ALA A 565 -20.55 13.31 34.30
C ALA A 565 -19.34 14.18 33.96
N LYS A 566 -18.48 13.72 33.04
CA LYS A 566 -17.19 14.36 32.75
C LYS A 566 -17.25 15.43 31.68
N VAL A 567 -18.06 15.21 30.64
CA VAL A 567 -18.12 16.07 29.44
C VAL A 567 -19.22 17.10 29.55
N HIS A 568 -20.36 16.73 30.16
CA HIS A 568 -21.50 17.63 30.35
C HIS A 568 -21.60 18.22 31.75
N HIS A 569 -20.69 17.83 32.66
CA HIS A 569 -20.72 18.23 34.07
C HIS A 569 -22.09 17.99 34.74
N GLU A 570 -22.84 16.99 34.25
CA GLU A 570 -24.15 16.66 34.79
C GLU A 570 -24.01 15.99 36.15
N VAL A 571 -24.88 16.38 37.08
CA VAL A 571 -24.98 15.72 38.39
C VAL A 571 -25.67 14.37 38.19
N ILE A 572 -24.86 13.30 38.19
CA ILE A 572 -25.36 11.94 38.05
C ILE A 572 -26.08 11.52 39.34
N ASN A 573 -27.39 11.37 39.27
CA ASN A 573 -28.23 10.82 40.34
C ASN A 573 -28.72 9.41 39.98
N GLU A 574 -29.26 8.68 40.97
CA GLU A 574 -29.78 7.31 40.77
C GLU A 574 -30.86 7.22 39.69
N ASN A 575 -31.65 8.30 39.52
CA ASN A 575 -32.70 8.36 38.51
C ASN A 575 -32.11 8.40 37.09
N PHE A 576 -31.03 9.15 36.87
CA PHE A 576 -30.31 9.20 35.60
C PHE A 576 -29.68 7.84 35.27
N ILE A 577 -29.00 7.22 36.24
CA ILE A 577 -28.40 5.88 36.11
C ILE A 577 -29.49 4.87 35.71
N SER A 578 -30.60 4.84 36.45
CA SER A 578 -31.74 3.96 36.17
C SER A 578 -32.32 4.19 34.77
N THR A 579 -32.44 5.46 34.35
CA THR A 579 -32.95 5.83 33.02
C THR A 579 -32.03 5.33 31.90
N VAL A 580 -30.71 5.52 32.02
CA VAL A 580 -29.74 5.04 31.03
C VAL A 580 -29.78 3.52 30.92
N HIS A 581 -29.81 2.79 32.04
CA HIS A 581 -29.92 1.32 32.01
C HIS A 581 -31.28 0.83 31.48
N LYS A 582 -32.36 1.57 31.69
CA LYS A 582 -33.69 1.26 31.13
C LYS A 582 -33.71 1.49 29.62
N PHE A 583 -33.12 2.58 29.17
CA PHE A 583 -33.03 2.93 27.75
C PHE A 583 -32.17 1.92 26.98
N TYR A 584 -31.01 1.54 27.53
CA TYR A 584 -30.17 0.47 26.99
C TYR A 584 -30.95 -0.85 26.84
N ARG A 585 -31.72 -1.24 27.87
CA ARG A 585 -32.57 -2.44 27.82
C ARG A 585 -33.67 -2.36 26.76
N MET A 586 -34.28 -1.19 26.58
CA MET A 586 -35.30 -0.99 25.54
C MET A 586 -34.71 -1.09 24.14
N ILE A 587 -33.55 -0.46 23.89
CA ILE A 587 -32.85 -0.56 22.60
C ILE A 587 -32.47 -2.01 22.34
N ALA A 588 -31.88 -2.71 23.31
CA ALA A 588 -31.53 -4.11 23.17
C ALA A 588 -32.75 -4.99 22.81
N MET A 589 -33.94 -4.69 23.38
CA MET A 589 -35.19 -5.38 23.03
C MET A 589 -35.72 -5.04 21.63
N GLU A 590 -35.66 -3.77 21.20
CA GLU A 590 -36.13 -3.36 19.87
C GLU A 590 -35.19 -3.89 18.78
N VAL A 591 -33.87 -3.87 19.03
CA VAL A 591 -32.88 -4.51 18.15
C VAL A 591 -33.10 -6.01 18.11
N GLU A 592 -33.37 -6.68 19.23
CA GLU A 592 -33.73 -8.10 19.24
C GLU A 592 -34.99 -8.37 18.39
N LYS A 593 -35.96 -7.47 18.39
CA LYS A 593 -37.19 -7.56 17.60
C LYS A 593 -36.96 -7.29 16.10
N ASP A 594 -36.20 -6.27 15.73
CA ASP A 594 -35.82 -5.97 14.34
C ASP A 594 -34.91 -7.05 13.76
N PHE A 595 -34.02 -7.60 14.59
CA PHE A 595 -33.22 -8.78 14.28
C PHE A 595 -34.13 -10.00 14.02
N ARG A 596 -35.13 -10.25 14.86
CA ARG A 596 -36.13 -11.31 14.62
C ARG A 596 -36.95 -11.08 13.35
N ALA A 597 -37.28 -9.83 13.02
CA ALA A 597 -38.10 -9.47 11.85
C ALA A 597 -37.33 -9.53 10.51
N SER A 598 -36.06 -9.11 10.50
CA SER A 598 -35.15 -9.18 9.33
C SER A 598 -34.70 -10.61 8.98
N HIS A 599 -34.97 -11.58 9.86
CA HIS A 599 -34.61 -12.99 9.72
C HIS A 599 -35.87 -13.86 9.65
N SER A 600 -36.58 -13.79 8.51
CA SER A 600 -37.75 -14.64 8.24
C SER A 600 -37.42 -16.13 8.36
N GLU A 601 -38.39 -16.94 8.80
CA GLU A 601 -38.24 -18.41 8.88
C GLU A 601 -37.77 -19.05 7.56
N ALA A 602 -38.14 -18.45 6.43
CA ALA A 602 -37.71 -18.89 5.10
C ALA A 602 -36.21 -18.65 4.84
N ARG A 603 -35.63 -17.57 5.38
CA ARG A 603 -34.17 -17.30 5.33
C ARG A 603 -33.43 -18.21 6.30
N ARG A 604 -34.00 -18.45 7.48
CA ARG A 604 -33.48 -19.41 8.49
C ARG A 604 -33.36 -20.83 7.94
N LYS A 605 -34.37 -21.33 7.22
CA LYS A 605 -34.39 -22.69 6.65
C LYS A 605 -33.31 -22.91 5.58
N ARG A 606 -33.08 -21.92 4.71
CA ARG A 606 -32.06 -21.97 3.65
C ARG A 606 -30.62 -22.10 4.18
N LEU A 607 -30.27 -21.31 5.20
CA LEU A 607 -28.91 -21.33 5.78
C LEU A 607 -28.62 -22.60 6.58
N LEU A 608 -29.64 -23.20 7.21
CA LEU A 608 -29.55 -24.50 7.86
C LEU A 608 -29.25 -25.63 6.86
N GLU A 609 -29.93 -25.62 5.72
CA GLU A 609 -29.68 -26.59 4.64
C GLU A 609 -28.24 -26.44 4.10
N GLU A 610 -27.72 -25.22 3.94
CA GLU A 610 -26.32 -24.99 3.55
C GLU A 610 -25.32 -25.50 4.61
N TYR A 611 -25.55 -25.24 5.90
CA TYR A 611 -24.70 -25.73 6.98
C TYR A 611 -24.67 -27.26 7.04
N GLU A 612 -25.84 -27.91 6.93
CA GLU A 612 -25.92 -29.37 6.92
C GLU A 612 -25.29 -30.00 5.68
N ASN A 613 -25.43 -29.38 4.50
CA ASN A 613 -24.76 -29.79 3.27
C ASN A 613 -23.23 -29.67 3.37
N THR A 614 -22.73 -28.64 4.04
CA THR A 614 -21.29 -28.44 4.26
C THR A 614 -20.73 -29.45 5.27
N LYS A 615 -21.54 -29.84 6.27
CA LYS A 615 -21.19 -30.84 7.29
C LYS A 615 -21.17 -32.26 6.70
N THR A 616 -22.14 -32.61 5.87
CA THR A 616 -22.23 -33.91 5.20
C THR A 616 -21.12 -34.10 4.15
N SER A 617 -20.82 -33.07 3.36
CA SER A 617 -19.70 -33.10 2.39
C SER A 617 -18.32 -33.25 3.05
N LYS A 618 -18.08 -32.62 4.22
CA LYS A 618 -16.87 -32.85 5.02
C LYS A 618 -16.78 -34.26 5.61
N ARG A 619 -17.91 -34.84 6.05
CA ARG A 619 -17.98 -36.22 6.55
C ARG A 619 -17.68 -37.24 5.44
N ALA A 620 -18.24 -37.03 4.26
CA ALA A 620 -17.97 -37.87 3.08
C ALA A 620 -16.50 -37.83 2.66
N ARG A 621 -15.86 -36.65 2.68
CA ARG A 621 -14.43 -36.51 2.36
C ARG A 621 -13.50 -37.14 3.41
N ARG A 622 -13.88 -37.16 4.70
CA ARG A 622 -13.13 -37.88 5.75
C ARG A 622 -13.26 -39.40 5.60
N SER A 623 -14.47 -39.89 5.34
CA SER A 623 -14.74 -41.31 5.08
C SER A 623 -13.97 -41.85 3.87
N MET A 624 -13.87 -41.08 2.77
CA MET A 624 -13.07 -41.47 1.59
C MET A 624 -11.55 -41.43 1.83
N LYS A 625 -11.09 -40.70 2.85
CA LYS A 625 -9.67 -40.63 3.20
C LYS A 625 -9.28 -41.80 4.11
N GLU A 626 -10.13 -42.14 5.06
CA GLU A 626 -9.97 -43.31 5.93
C GLU A 626 -10.09 -44.65 5.16
N SER A 627 -10.87 -44.70 4.07
CA SER A 627 -10.95 -45.86 3.19
C SER A 627 -9.81 -46.00 2.16
N LYS A 628 -8.89 -45.03 2.09
CA LYS A 628 -7.69 -45.09 1.23
C LYS A 628 -6.42 -45.40 2.01
N ASP A 629 -6.47 -45.21 3.33
CA ASP A 629 -5.39 -45.51 4.28
C ASP A 629 -5.63 -46.84 5.03
N SER A 630 -6.66 -47.61 4.64
CA SER A 630 -6.92 -49.02 4.98
C SER A 630 -6.90 -49.86 3.70
#